data_AF-A0A2V8WQL5-F1
#
_entry.id   AF-A0A2V8WQL5-F1
#
_cell.length_a   1.000
_cell.length_b   1.000
_cell.length_c   1.000
_cell.angle_alpha   90.00
_cell.angle_beta   90.00
_cell.angle_gamma   90.00
#
_symmetry.space_group_name_H-M   'P 1'
#
loop_
_entity.id
_entity.type
_entity.pdbx_description
1 polymer ?
#
loop_
_entity_poly.entity_id
_entity_poly.type
_entity_poly.pdbx_seq_one_letter_code
_entity_poly.pdbx_strand_id
1 'polypeptide(L)'
;MTQSTVVISLDLELSWGSFDLSFDEDLVRMGRWTHDIGAPSLLNHLTRNGISATWAVVGAMMRPSLPDVSGLPEVNFPHFSKPWFSYVPKEGDELTHPEWFGARLVELIKSARPEQEIGFHSFSHVPFGWPGMTRERAIAEYHYCAQTARELRIPATCFVFPRNSVAYVADLRDAGFKCFRDVDALPFRFASSKLTSIGMVLADFAGLSPRMIEPSLKEGIVSIPGSLLIRWAAGWRKYIPDSSRLRRLRKGLERVRRSGGVFHVWFHPENLYAEWPRLENVAARFLEELGILVRNGDLRCLTMGQLASEFQTKLAAKEGCNPIPAYAEAEYVDCAMPRREFGPSSAITR
;
A
#
# COMPACT_ATOMS: atom_id res chain seq x y z
N MET A 1 -1.44 7.22 20.49
CA MET A 1 -2.36 7.02 19.37
C MET A 1 -2.04 8.07 18.32
N THR A 2 -2.17 7.71 17.05
CA THR A 2 -1.97 8.66 15.95
C THR A 2 -3.04 9.75 16.01
N GLN A 3 -2.71 10.96 15.56
CA GLN A 3 -3.68 12.04 15.44
C GLN A 3 -4.78 11.65 14.45
N SER A 4 -5.95 12.27 14.55
CA SER A 4 -7.10 12.01 13.68
C SER A 4 -6.75 12.21 12.20
N THR A 5 -6.44 11.10 11.51
CA THR A 5 -5.83 11.12 10.18
C THR A 5 -6.62 10.26 9.21
N VAL A 6 -6.84 10.76 8.00
CA VAL A 6 -7.39 10.00 6.88
C VAL A 6 -6.29 9.72 5.87
N VAL A 7 -6.22 8.48 5.40
CA VAL A 7 -5.35 8.07 4.29
C VAL A 7 -6.23 7.53 3.17
N ILE A 8 -5.91 7.91 1.94
CA ILE A 8 -6.55 7.39 0.74
C ILE A 8 -5.49 6.71 -0.11
N SER A 9 -5.70 5.43 -0.44
CA SER A 9 -4.88 4.71 -1.42
C SER A 9 -5.73 4.24 -2.60
N LEU A 10 -5.26 4.46 -3.81
CA LEU A 10 -5.93 4.14 -5.06
C LEU A 10 -5.12 3.11 -5.82
N ASP A 11 -5.70 1.95 -6.08
CA ASP A 11 -5.04 0.89 -6.84
C ASP A 11 -5.35 1.10 -8.32
N LEU A 12 -4.39 1.66 -9.07
CA LEU A 12 -4.53 1.97 -10.49
C LEU A 12 -3.88 0.87 -11.33
N GLU A 13 -4.71 0.08 -12.00
CA GLU A 13 -4.36 -1.22 -12.58
C GLU A 13 -4.64 -1.30 -14.09
N LEU A 14 -5.65 -0.59 -14.60
CA LEU A 14 -6.20 -0.77 -15.94
C LEU A 14 -6.48 -2.26 -16.23
N SER A 15 -6.06 -2.79 -17.39
CA SER A 15 -6.22 -4.21 -17.72
C SER A 15 -5.40 -5.15 -16.83
N TRP A 16 -4.32 -4.66 -16.20
CA TRP A 16 -3.44 -5.48 -15.38
C TRP A 16 -4.16 -6.13 -14.20
N GLY A 17 -5.24 -5.49 -13.70
CA GLY A 17 -5.98 -5.92 -12.52
C GLY A 17 -6.68 -7.27 -12.65
N SER A 18 -7.09 -7.63 -13.87
CA SER A 18 -7.98 -8.77 -14.08
C SER A 18 -7.80 -9.54 -15.40
N PHE A 19 -6.78 -9.23 -16.21
CA PHE A 19 -6.55 -9.92 -17.48
C PHE A 19 -6.35 -11.44 -17.34
N ASP A 20 -5.79 -11.90 -16.22
CA ASP A 20 -5.54 -13.31 -15.93
C ASP A 20 -6.84 -14.06 -15.53
N LEU A 21 -7.90 -13.33 -15.19
CA LEU A 21 -9.22 -13.89 -14.89
C LEU A 21 -10.10 -13.91 -16.14
N SER A 22 -10.15 -12.80 -16.88
CA SER A 22 -10.82 -12.68 -18.17
C SER A 22 -10.22 -11.49 -18.92
N PHE A 23 -9.76 -11.70 -20.15
CA PHE A 23 -9.34 -10.64 -21.05
C PHE A 23 -10.31 -10.54 -22.23
N ASP A 24 -11.37 -9.76 -22.03
CA ASP A 24 -12.47 -9.56 -22.98
C ASP A 24 -12.64 -8.08 -23.36
N GLU A 25 -13.58 -7.80 -24.26
CA GLU A 25 -13.85 -6.43 -24.71
C GLU A 25 -14.31 -5.51 -23.58
N ASP A 26 -14.96 -6.03 -22.53
CA ASP A 26 -15.41 -5.21 -21.40
C ASP A 26 -14.23 -4.75 -20.56
N LEU A 27 -13.26 -5.64 -20.29
CA LEU A 27 -12.02 -5.27 -19.64
C LEU A 27 -11.25 -4.22 -20.44
N VAL A 28 -11.14 -4.38 -21.77
CA VAL A 28 -10.48 -3.38 -22.63
C VAL A 28 -11.21 -2.03 -22.54
N ARG A 29 -12.55 -2.01 -22.65
CA ARG A 29 -13.33 -0.76 -22.52
C ARG A 29 -13.14 -0.12 -21.15
N MET A 30 -13.16 -0.91 -20.08
CA MET A 30 -12.94 -0.44 -18.71
C MET A 30 -11.55 0.17 -18.55
N GLY A 31 -10.50 -0.51 -19.04
CA GLY A 31 -9.12 -0.02 -19.00
C GLY A 31 -8.98 1.32 -19.72
N ARG A 32 -9.47 1.42 -20.97
CA ARG A 32 -9.45 2.68 -21.75
C ARG A 32 -10.24 3.79 -21.08
N TRP A 33 -11.45 3.49 -20.59
CA TRP A 33 -12.28 4.46 -19.88
C TRP A 33 -11.60 4.95 -18.60
N THR A 34 -10.94 4.06 -17.86
CA THR A 34 -10.23 4.40 -16.62
C THR A 34 -9.04 5.31 -16.93
N HIS A 35 -8.29 5.00 -17.99
CA HIS A 35 -7.19 5.80 -18.48
C HIS A 35 -7.64 7.22 -18.88
N ASP A 36 -8.66 7.33 -19.73
CA ASP A 36 -9.06 8.60 -20.36
C ASP A 36 -9.98 9.46 -19.48
N ILE A 37 -10.80 8.83 -18.63
CA ILE A 37 -11.91 9.49 -17.92
C ILE A 37 -11.84 9.23 -16.42
N GLY A 38 -11.83 7.96 -15.99
CA GLY A 38 -12.01 7.57 -14.60
C GLY A 38 -10.93 8.13 -13.66
N ALA A 39 -9.66 7.83 -13.95
CA ALA A 39 -8.53 8.31 -13.15
C ALA A 39 -8.36 9.84 -13.23
N PRO A 40 -8.42 10.50 -14.40
CA PRO A 40 -8.42 11.96 -14.48
C PRO A 40 -9.56 12.64 -13.70
N SER A 41 -10.78 12.09 -13.74
CA SER A 41 -11.91 12.65 -12.99
C SER A 41 -11.70 12.51 -11.47
N LEU A 42 -11.24 11.35 -11.02
CA LEU A 42 -10.95 11.12 -9.60
C LEU A 42 -9.82 12.04 -9.10
N LEU A 43 -8.76 12.21 -9.90
CA LEU A 43 -7.69 13.17 -9.61
C LEU A 43 -8.24 14.58 -9.46
N ASN A 44 -9.16 14.99 -10.35
CA ASN A 44 -9.82 16.30 -10.28
C ASN A 44 -10.71 16.46 -9.03
N HIS A 45 -11.33 15.39 -8.54
CA HIS A 45 -12.07 15.42 -7.27
C HIS A 45 -11.14 15.55 -6.05
N LEU A 46 -9.98 14.90 -6.07
CA LEU A 46 -8.96 15.05 -5.02
C LEU A 46 -8.40 16.48 -5.00
N THR A 47 -7.94 16.97 -6.16
CA THR A 47 -7.25 18.26 -6.25
C THR A 47 -8.13 19.45 -5.92
N ARG A 48 -9.37 19.48 -6.44
CA ARG A 48 -10.34 20.55 -6.13
C ARG A 48 -10.72 20.61 -4.66
N ASN A 49 -10.60 19.49 -3.95
CA ASN A 49 -10.86 19.44 -2.51
C ASN A 49 -9.61 19.67 -1.64
N GLY A 50 -8.44 19.87 -2.26
CA GLY A 50 -7.18 20.06 -1.53
C GLY A 50 -6.69 18.78 -0.84
N ILE A 51 -6.99 17.62 -1.41
CA ILE A 51 -6.68 16.30 -0.83
C ILE A 51 -5.56 15.62 -1.64
N SER A 52 -4.60 15.04 -0.92
CA SER A 52 -3.60 14.14 -1.48
C SER A 52 -3.99 12.68 -1.25
N ALA A 53 -3.69 11.82 -2.21
CA ALA A 53 -3.83 10.36 -2.09
C ALA A 53 -2.54 9.66 -2.54
N THR A 54 -2.44 8.38 -2.19
CA THR A 54 -1.42 7.46 -2.72
C THR A 54 -1.99 6.69 -3.90
N TRP A 55 -1.45 6.89 -5.09
CA TRP A 55 -1.78 6.13 -6.29
C TRP A 55 -0.80 4.95 -6.38
N ALA A 56 -1.24 3.76 -5.99
CA ALA A 56 -0.49 2.53 -6.19
C ALA A 56 -0.70 2.06 -7.63
N VAL A 57 0.29 2.30 -8.49
CA VAL A 57 0.20 2.03 -9.92
C VAL A 57 1.00 0.78 -10.28
N VAL A 58 0.51 -0.03 -11.21
CA VAL A 58 1.27 -1.15 -11.75
C VAL A 58 2.51 -0.63 -12.48
N GLY A 59 3.70 -1.12 -12.13
CA GLY A 59 4.97 -0.55 -12.61
C GLY A 59 5.13 -0.59 -14.14
N ALA A 60 4.69 -1.67 -14.79
CA ALA A 60 4.71 -1.79 -16.24
C ALA A 60 3.76 -0.79 -16.93
N MET A 61 2.61 -0.48 -16.31
CA MET A 61 1.68 0.54 -16.80
C MET A 61 2.31 1.94 -16.81
N MET A 62 3.22 2.25 -15.88
CA MET A 62 3.86 3.57 -15.82
C MET A 62 4.80 3.87 -17.01
N ARG A 63 5.04 2.88 -17.88
CA ARG A 63 5.98 2.95 -18.99
C ARG A 63 5.22 3.21 -20.31
N PRO A 64 5.88 3.81 -21.32
CA PRO A 64 5.24 4.04 -22.62
C PRO A 64 4.93 2.74 -23.37
N SER A 65 5.67 1.66 -23.08
CA SER A 65 5.51 0.32 -23.64
C SER A 65 6.12 -0.72 -22.69
N LEU A 66 5.88 -2.01 -22.97
CA LEU A 66 6.44 -3.11 -22.18
C LEU A 66 7.97 -3.18 -22.38
N PRO A 67 8.79 -3.10 -21.32
CA PRO A 67 10.24 -3.24 -21.44
C PRO A 67 10.63 -4.70 -21.65
N ASP A 68 11.93 -4.97 -21.78
CA ASP A 68 12.41 -6.35 -21.69
C ASP A 68 12.10 -6.93 -20.30
N VAL A 69 11.26 -7.97 -20.30
CA VAL A 69 10.80 -8.71 -19.12
C VAL A 69 11.47 -10.08 -18.98
N SER A 70 12.50 -10.37 -19.79
CA SER A 70 13.26 -11.63 -19.72
C SER A 70 13.87 -11.89 -18.34
N GLY A 71 14.13 -10.83 -17.56
CA GLY A 71 14.60 -10.90 -16.18
C GLY A 71 13.54 -11.28 -15.15
N LEU A 72 12.27 -11.45 -15.53
CA LEU A 72 11.19 -11.89 -14.64
C LEU A 72 10.96 -13.41 -14.78
N PRO A 73 11.28 -14.22 -13.75
CA PRO A 73 11.02 -15.65 -13.79
C PRO A 73 9.53 -15.96 -13.97
N GLU A 74 9.19 -16.88 -14.86
CA GLU A 74 7.80 -17.30 -15.04
C GLU A 74 7.27 -18.05 -13.81
N VAL A 75 5.99 -17.84 -13.52
CA VAL A 75 5.27 -18.52 -12.43
C VAL A 75 4.05 -19.20 -13.01
N ASN A 76 3.85 -20.47 -12.66
CA ASN A 76 2.67 -21.20 -13.09
C ASN A 76 1.46 -20.83 -12.23
N PHE A 77 0.43 -20.29 -12.87
CA PHE A 77 -0.85 -19.99 -12.27
C PHE A 77 -1.92 -20.93 -12.84
N PRO A 78 -2.49 -21.87 -12.06
CA PRO A 78 -3.44 -22.85 -12.56
C PRO A 78 -4.69 -22.26 -13.23
N HIS A 79 -5.11 -21.06 -12.81
CA HIS A 79 -6.23 -20.33 -13.43
C HIS A 79 -5.84 -19.60 -14.72
N PHE A 80 -4.54 -19.44 -15.00
CA PHE A 80 -4.00 -18.73 -16.15
C PHE A 80 -2.79 -19.46 -16.74
N SER A 81 -3.04 -20.35 -17.71
CA SER A 81 -2.03 -21.28 -18.26
C SER A 81 -1.09 -20.68 -19.31
N LYS A 82 -1.25 -19.40 -19.66
CA LYS A 82 -0.39 -18.71 -20.63
C LYS A 82 0.77 -18.01 -19.91
N PRO A 83 1.89 -17.70 -20.61
CA PRO A 83 2.90 -16.79 -20.07
C PRO A 83 2.27 -15.48 -19.59
N TRP A 84 2.77 -14.93 -18.48
CA TRP A 84 2.09 -13.82 -17.78
C TRP A 84 1.84 -12.61 -18.69
N PHE A 85 2.79 -12.32 -19.57
CA PHE A 85 2.73 -11.17 -20.49
C PHE A 85 2.06 -11.48 -21.85
N SER A 86 1.39 -12.63 -22.00
CA SER A 86 0.87 -13.09 -23.29
C SER A 86 -0.20 -12.20 -23.94
N TYR A 87 -0.97 -11.46 -23.15
CA TYR A 87 -1.95 -10.50 -23.67
C TYR A 87 -1.39 -9.09 -23.85
N VAL A 88 -0.19 -8.80 -23.33
CA VAL A 88 0.40 -7.48 -23.44
C VAL A 88 0.97 -7.31 -24.85
N PRO A 89 0.56 -6.29 -25.61
CA PRO A 89 1.05 -6.06 -26.97
C PRO A 89 2.55 -5.77 -26.97
N LYS A 90 3.34 -6.60 -27.68
CA LYS A 90 4.82 -6.47 -27.71
C LYS A 90 5.32 -5.19 -28.38
N GLU A 91 4.65 -4.77 -29.45
CA GLU A 91 4.99 -3.57 -30.23
C GLU A 91 4.00 -2.42 -29.96
N GLY A 92 3.16 -2.56 -28.92
CA GLY A 92 2.18 -1.57 -28.54
C GLY A 92 2.72 -0.53 -27.57
N ASP A 93 2.03 0.61 -27.53
CA ASP A 93 2.33 1.73 -26.65
C ASP A 93 1.04 2.33 -26.05
N GLU A 94 1.17 3.36 -25.22
CA GLU A 94 0.01 4.06 -24.62
C GLU A 94 -0.95 4.66 -25.65
N LEU A 95 -0.49 5.06 -26.84
CA LEU A 95 -1.37 5.64 -27.85
C LEU A 95 -2.30 4.58 -28.46
N THR A 96 -1.74 3.40 -28.73
CA THR A 96 -2.45 2.28 -29.37
C THR A 96 -3.18 1.40 -28.35
N HIS A 97 -2.60 1.25 -27.16
CA HIS A 97 -3.03 0.38 -26.07
C HIS A 97 -3.09 1.08 -24.70
N PRO A 98 -3.90 2.16 -24.56
CA PRO A 98 -4.08 2.87 -23.30
C PRO A 98 -4.75 2.01 -22.22
N GLU A 99 -5.30 0.83 -22.54
CA GLU A 99 -5.78 -0.14 -21.55
C GLU A 99 -4.65 -0.86 -20.78
N TRP A 100 -3.39 -0.76 -21.25
CA TRP A 100 -2.23 -1.41 -20.64
C TRP A 100 -1.19 -0.39 -20.14
N PHE A 101 -1.01 0.70 -20.86
CA PHE A 101 0.01 1.71 -20.59
C PHE A 101 -0.63 3.05 -20.27
N GLY A 102 0.00 3.82 -19.39
CA GLY A 102 -0.53 5.10 -18.91
C GLY A 102 0.58 6.04 -18.44
N ALA A 103 1.69 6.12 -19.16
CA ALA A 103 2.81 6.98 -18.78
C ALA A 103 2.40 8.46 -18.72
N ARG A 104 1.55 8.94 -19.64
CA ARG A 104 1.00 10.30 -19.60
C ARG A 104 0.04 10.49 -18.44
N LEU A 105 -0.77 9.47 -18.12
CA LEU A 105 -1.63 9.50 -16.93
C LEU A 105 -0.80 9.59 -15.63
N VAL A 106 0.31 8.87 -15.55
CA VAL A 106 1.25 8.96 -14.41
C VAL A 106 1.86 10.34 -14.30
N GLU A 107 2.31 10.95 -15.41
CA GLU A 107 2.82 12.32 -15.40
C GLU A 107 1.73 13.36 -15.05
N LEU A 108 0.47 13.12 -15.43
CA LEU A 108 -0.67 13.94 -15.01
C LEU A 108 -0.85 13.89 -13.49
N ILE A 109 -0.83 12.69 -12.89
CA ILE A 109 -0.93 12.51 -11.43
C ILE A 109 0.25 13.18 -10.71
N LYS A 110 1.47 12.96 -11.20
CA LYS A 110 2.72 13.53 -10.64
C LYS A 110 2.73 15.07 -10.67
N SER A 111 2.16 15.66 -11.71
CA SER A 111 2.12 17.11 -11.91
C SER A 111 0.98 17.80 -11.13
N ALA A 112 0.04 17.04 -10.59
CA ALA A 112 -1.13 17.57 -9.90
C ALA A 112 -0.79 18.31 -8.61
N ARG A 113 -1.68 19.23 -8.20
CA ARG A 113 -1.59 19.96 -6.93
C ARG A 113 -2.92 19.92 -6.15
N PRO A 114 -2.91 19.64 -4.83
CA PRO A 114 -1.75 19.29 -4.00
C PRO A 114 -1.08 18.00 -4.49
N GLU A 115 0.19 17.83 -4.13
CA GLU A 115 1.01 16.73 -4.64
C GLU A 115 0.38 15.38 -4.29
N GLN A 116 0.34 14.49 -5.29
CA GLN A 116 -0.12 13.13 -5.12
C GLN A 116 1.10 12.22 -4.94
N GLU A 117 0.97 11.19 -4.09
CA GLU A 117 2.02 10.18 -3.99
C GLU A 117 1.80 9.12 -5.07
N ILE A 118 2.88 8.73 -5.75
CA ILE A 118 2.89 7.57 -6.64
C ILE A 118 3.62 6.44 -5.91
N GLY A 119 2.91 5.34 -5.67
CA GLY A 119 3.44 4.10 -5.14
C GLY A 119 3.35 2.98 -6.17
N PHE A 120 3.81 1.78 -5.80
CA PHE A 120 3.81 0.62 -6.68
C PHE A 120 2.74 -0.39 -6.29
N HIS A 121 2.02 -0.91 -7.29
CA HIS A 121 1.15 -2.07 -7.16
C HIS A 121 1.80 -3.31 -7.79
N SER A 122 3.04 -3.59 -7.37
CA SER A 122 4.02 -4.44 -8.08
C SER A 122 4.40 -3.94 -9.48
N PHE A 123 5.26 -4.67 -10.18
CA PHE A 123 5.63 -4.32 -11.55
C PHE A 123 4.61 -4.87 -12.55
N SER A 124 4.14 -6.11 -12.38
CA SER A 124 3.27 -6.80 -13.36
C SER A 124 1.94 -7.33 -12.82
N HIS A 125 1.54 -6.93 -11.60
CA HIS A 125 0.29 -7.35 -10.94
C HIS A 125 0.22 -8.85 -10.56
N VAL A 126 1.35 -9.52 -10.40
CA VAL A 126 1.36 -10.93 -9.95
C VAL A 126 0.90 -11.08 -8.49
N PRO A 127 0.14 -12.14 -8.13
CA PRO A 127 -0.27 -12.39 -6.76
C PRO A 127 0.88 -12.97 -5.91
N PHE A 128 1.48 -12.15 -5.05
CA PHE A 128 2.67 -12.52 -4.26
C PHE A 128 2.44 -13.68 -3.28
N GLY A 129 1.27 -13.77 -2.65
CA GLY A 129 0.94 -14.87 -1.74
C GLY A 129 0.43 -16.14 -2.45
N TRP A 130 0.55 -16.24 -3.77
CA TRP A 130 0.28 -17.49 -4.48
C TRP A 130 1.26 -18.58 -4.02
N PRO A 131 0.81 -19.81 -3.69
CA PRO A 131 1.71 -20.88 -3.21
C PRO A 131 2.84 -21.25 -4.18
N GLY A 132 2.65 -21.06 -5.48
CA GLY A 132 3.68 -21.29 -6.49
C GLY A 132 4.56 -20.08 -6.79
N MET A 133 4.33 -18.93 -6.14
CA MET A 133 5.20 -17.76 -6.27
C MET A 133 6.58 -18.09 -5.72
N THR A 134 7.63 -17.77 -6.46
CA THR A 134 9.01 -17.96 -6.01
C THR A 134 9.59 -16.67 -5.43
N ARG A 135 10.56 -16.79 -4.54
CA ARG A 135 11.27 -15.63 -3.98
C ARG A 135 12.02 -14.87 -5.08
N GLU A 136 12.55 -15.57 -6.06
CA GLU A 136 13.26 -14.99 -7.20
C GLU A 136 12.33 -14.10 -8.03
N ARG A 137 11.09 -14.54 -8.32
CA ARG A 137 10.11 -13.69 -9.01
C ARG A 137 9.71 -12.48 -8.16
N ALA A 138 9.45 -12.67 -6.88
CA ALA A 138 9.10 -11.55 -5.98
C ALA A 138 10.21 -10.48 -5.93
N ILE A 139 11.47 -10.88 -5.79
CA ILE A 139 12.63 -9.97 -5.80
C ILE A 139 12.76 -9.26 -7.15
N ALA A 140 12.59 -10.00 -8.26
CA ALA A 140 12.65 -9.41 -9.59
C ALA A 140 11.56 -8.33 -9.78
N GLU A 141 10.32 -8.57 -9.34
CA GLU A 141 9.26 -7.54 -9.35
C GLU A 141 9.69 -6.28 -8.60
N TYR A 142 10.27 -6.42 -7.40
CA TYR A 142 10.75 -5.26 -6.62
C TYR A 142 11.89 -4.51 -7.31
N HIS A 143 12.82 -5.22 -7.95
CA HIS A 143 13.90 -4.59 -8.72
C HIS A 143 13.37 -3.80 -9.91
N TYR A 144 12.41 -4.35 -10.66
CA TYR A 144 11.76 -3.63 -11.76
C TYR A 144 10.97 -2.41 -11.28
N CYS A 145 10.31 -2.49 -10.11
CA CYS A 145 9.70 -1.32 -9.48
C CYS A 145 10.75 -0.26 -9.12
N ALA A 146 11.83 -0.64 -8.44
CA ALA A 146 12.89 0.28 -8.04
C ALA A 146 13.60 0.92 -9.25
N GLN A 147 13.78 0.17 -10.34
CA GLN A 147 14.29 0.69 -11.60
C GLN A 147 13.32 1.72 -12.20
N THR A 148 12.05 1.37 -12.35
CA THR A 148 11.01 2.28 -12.84
C THR A 148 10.95 3.56 -12.01
N ALA A 149 11.07 3.45 -10.68
CA ALA A 149 11.10 4.60 -9.78
C ALA A 149 12.26 5.57 -10.09
N ARG A 150 13.47 5.04 -10.30
CA ARG A 150 14.65 5.84 -10.67
C ARG A 150 14.48 6.52 -12.02
N GLU A 151 13.98 5.79 -13.01
CA GLU A 151 13.77 6.30 -14.38
C GLU A 151 12.74 7.45 -14.39
N LEU A 152 11.64 7.31 -13.65
CA LEU A 152 10.58 8.31 -13.56
C LEU A 152 10.85 9.40 -12.51
N ARG A 153 11.96 9.30 -11.77
CA ARG A 153 12.33 10.18 -10.65
C ARG A 153 11.22 10.32 -9.60
N ILE A 154 10.58 9.20 -9.27
CA ILE A 154 9.59 9.10 -8.19
C ILE A 154 10.21 8.34 -7.01
N PRO A 155 9.81 8.65 -5.77
CA PRO A 155 10.34 7.93 -4.62
C PRO A 155 9.72 6.53 -4.54
N ALA A 156 10.54 5.49 -4.33
CA ALA A 156 10.09 4.13 -4.06
C ALA A 156 9.63 3.99 -2.60
N THR A 157 8.62 4.75 -2.18
CA THR A 157 8.23 4.84 -0.77
C THR A 157 7.28 3.72 -0.36
N CYS A 158 6.20 3.55 -1.14
CA CYS A 158 5.07 2.74 -0.73
C CYS A 158 4.70 1.67 -1.76
N PHE A 159 4.38 0.48 -1.23
CA PHE A 159 4.00 -0.69 -2.01
C PHE A 159 2.62 -1.18 -1.59
N VAL A 160 1.80 -1.58 -2.55
CA VAL A 160 0.53 -2.24 -2.31
C VAL A 160 0.59 -3.59 -3.02
N PHE A 161 0.37 -4.67 -2.28
CA PHE A 161 0.41 -6.01 -2.87
C PHE A 161 -0.83 -6.26 -3.73
N PRO A 162 -0.68 -6.72 -4.99
CA PRO A 162 -1.80 -7.18 -5.80
C PRO A 162 -2.73 -8.11 -5.04
N ARG A 163 -4.03 -7.83 -5.14
CA ARG A 163 -5.10 -8.60 -4.46
C ARG A 163 -4.99 -8.62 -2.93
N ASN A 164 -4.27 -7.66 -2.34
CA ASN A 164 -3.87 -7.64 -0.92
C ASN A 164 -3.20 -8.95 -0.46
N SER A 165 -2.49 -9.62 -1.37
CA SER A 165 -1.80 -10.88 -1.10
C SER A 165 -0.38 -10.60 -0.59
N VAL A 166 -0.28 -10.23 0.69
CA VAL A 166 0.99 -9.83 1.32
C VAL A 166 1.91 -11.03 1.54
N ALA A 167 3.10 -10.99 0.94
CA ALA A 167 4.19 -11.96 1.13
C ALA A 167 5.55 -11.29 0.85
N TYR A 168 6.67 -11.95 1.17
CA TYR A 168 8.03 -11.45 0.85
C TYR A 168 8.34 -10.04 1.40
N VAL A 169 7.86 -9.74 2.62
CA VAL A 169 7.92 -8.38 3.19
C VAL A 169 9.35 -7.96 3.55
N ALA A 170 10.20 -8.85 4.05
CA ALA A 170 11.62 -8.59 4.27
C ALA A 170 12.35 -8.23 2.96
N ASP A 171 12.05 -8.94 1.86
CA ASP A 171 12.63 -8.67 0.56
C ASP A 171 12.16 -7.30 0.00
N LEU A 172 10.90 -6.94 0.23
CA LEU A 172 10.37 -5.62 -0.10
C LEU A 172 11.12 -4.50 0.64
N ARG A 173 11.41 -4.68 1.94
CA ARG A 173 12.23 -3.75 2.73
C ARG A 173 13.63 -3.61 2.14
N ASP A 174 14.27 -4.73 1.83
CA ASP A 174 15.65 -4.76 1.32
C ASP A 174 15.75 -4.13 -0.08
N ALA A 175 14.67 -4.14 -0.85
CA ALA A 175 14.53 -3.39 -2.11
C ALA A 175 14.38 -1.86 -1.91
N GLY A 176 14.28 -1.37 -0.67
CA GLY A 176 14.32 0.05 -0.31
C GLY A 176 12.96 0.69 0.01
N PHE A 177 11.86 -0.06 -0.10
CA PHE A 177 10.53 0.44 0.24
C PHE A 177 10.39 0.73 1.74
N LYS A 178 9.62 1.76 2.08
CA LYS A 178 9.46 2.26 3.46
C LYS A 178 8.14 1.85 4.08
N CYS A 179 7.12 1.66 3.26
CA CYS A 179 5.78 1.39 3.70
C CYS A 179 5.07 0.38 2.78
N PHE A 180 4.10 -0.35 3.33
CA PHE A 180 3.16 -1.10 2.50
C PHE A 180 1.75 -1.09 3.08
N ARG A 181 0.74 -1.26 2.21
CA ARG A 181 -0.64 -1.48 2.66
C ARG A 181 -0.81 -2.92 3.08
N ASP A 182 -1.11 -3.13 4.36
CA ASP A 182 -1.41 -4.47 4.90
C ASP A 182 -2.90 -4.79 4.75
N VAL A 183 -3.25 -6.05 5.00
CA VAL A 183 -4.63 -6.53 4.89
C VAL A 183 -5.59 -5.73 5.79
N ASP A 184 -6.84 -5.61 5.34
CA ASP A 184 -7.84 -4.80 6.03
C ASP A 184 -8.03 -5.20 7.51
N ALA A 185 -8.04 -4.19 8.37
CA ALA A 185 -8.43 -4.31 9.76
C ALA A 185 -9.96 -4.38 9.85
N LEU A 186 -10.48 -5.60 9.99
CA LEU A 186 -11.93 -5.81 10.03
C LEU A 186 -12.53 -5.33 11.38
N PRO A 187 -13.75 -4.76 11.36
CA PRO A 187 -14.45 -4.35 12.59
C PRO A 187 -14.81 -5.53 13.50
N PHE A 188 -15.00 -6.72 12.91
CA PHE A 188 -15.23 -7.98 13.62
C PHE A 188 -14.52 -9.11 12.85
N ARG A 189 -14.08 -10.13 13.58
CA ARG A 189 -13.56 -11.38 13.04
C ARG A 189 -14.25 -12.52 13.75
N PHE A 190 -14.78 -13.47 12.98
CA PHE A 190 -15.31 -14.72 13.52
C PHE A 190 -14.28 -15.83 13.32
N ALA A 191 -14.41 -16.93 14.07
CA ALA A 191 -13.54 -18.10 13.91
C ALA A 191 -13.60 -18.69 12.49
N SER A 192 -14.75 -18.56 11.82
CA SER A 192 -14.93 -18.96 10.42
C SER A 192 -14.71 -17.77 9.47
N SER A 193 -13.87 -17.98 8.46
CA SER A 193 -13.67 -17.02 7.37
C SER A 193 -14.96 -16.74 6.61
N LYS A 194 -15.78 -17.77 6.34
CA LYS A 194 -17.08 -17.63 5.67
C LYS A 194 -18.05 -16.74 6.46
N LEU A 195 -18.13 -16.93 7.78
CA LEU A 195 -18.97 -16.09 8.64
C LEU A 195 -18.46 -14.64 8.68
N THR A 196 -17.14 -14.46 8.69
CA THR A 196 -16.53 -13.14 8.55
C THR A 196 -16.91 -12.48 7.23
N SER A 197 -16.84 -13.19 6.12
CA SER A 197 -17.28 -12.67 4.81
C SER A 197 -18.76 -12.28 4.82
N ILE A 198 -19.67 -13.12 5.34
CA ILE A 198 -21.10 -12.82 5.44
C ILE A 198 -21.34 -11.60 6.31
N GLY A 199 -20.71 -11.53 7.48
CA GLY A 199 -20.81 -10.38 8.38
C GLY A 199 -20.35 -9.11 7.68
N MET A 200 -19.26 -9.15 6.91
CA MET A 200 -18.78 -7.99 6.15
C MET A 200 -19.78 -7.54 5.08
N VAL A 201 -20.41 -8.48 4.36
CA VAL A 201 -21.49 -8.15 3.40
C VAL A 201 -22.64 -7.45 4.12
N LEU A 202 -23.12 -8.00 5.24
CA LEU A 202 -24.19 -7.37 6.03
C LEU A 202 -23.79 -5.98 6.51
N ALA A 203 -22.54 -5.82 6.93
CA ALA A 203 -22.01 -4.53 7.34
C ALA A 203 -22.03 -3.50 6.20
N ASP A 204 -21.76 -3.94 4.97
CA ASP A 204 -21.83 -3.08 3.78
C ASP A 204 -23.24 -2.60 3.51
N PHE A 205 -24.23 -3.50 3.55
CA PHE A 205 -25.65 -3.15 3.39
C PHE A 205 -26.18 -2.26 4.52
N ALA A 206 -25.84 -2.57 5.77
CA ALA A 206 -26.27 -1.81 6.95
C ALA A 206 -25.50 -0.49 7.16
N GLY A 207 -24.43 -0.27 6.40
CA GLY A 207 -23.57 0.89 6.53
C GLY A 207 -22.91 1.01 7.92
N LEU A 208 -22.29 -0.06 8.41
CA LEU A 208 -21.60 -0.07 9.72
C LEU A 208 -20.29 0.72 9.71
N SER A 209 -19.86 1.21 10.88
CA SER A 209 -18.64 2.00 11.02
C SER A 209 -17.39 1.14 10.76
N PRO A 210 -16.40 1.63 10.00
CA PRO A 210 -15.12 0.95 9.81
C PRO A 210 -14.23 1.05 11.06
N ARG A 211 -13.16 0.25 11.09
CA ARG A 211 -12.19 0.24 12.19
C ARG A 211 -11.08 1.27 11.95
N MET A 212 -10.71 2.01 13.00
CA MET A 212 -9.51 2.85 12.97
C MET A 212 -8.27 1.98 13.14
N ILE A 213 -7.23 2.30 12.40
CA ILE A 213 -5.97 1.55 12.38
C ILE A 213 -4.86 2.39 12.99
N GLU A 214 -3.78 1.70 13.34
CA GLU A 214 -2.52 2.31 13.74
C GLU A 214 -1.41 1.67 12.89
N PRO A 215 -0.47 2.45 12.35
CA PRO A 215 0.72 1.90 11.71
C PRO A 215 1.53 1.05 12.69
N SER A 216 2.23 0.05 12.16
CA SER A 216 3.11 -0.81 12.95
C SER A 216 4.35 -1.18 12.15
N LEU A 217 5.37 -1.75 12.81
CA LEU A 217 6.49 -2.37 12.10
C LEU A 217 6.20 -3.86 11.89
N LYS A 218 6.39 -4.32 10.65
CA LYS A 218 6.39 -5.74 10.29
C LYS A 218 7.66 -6.01 9.51
N GLU A 219 8.51 -6.90 10.00
CA GLU A 219 9.80 -7.21 9.35
C GLU A 219 10.67 -5.97 9.08
N GLY A 220 10.54 -4.91 9.90
CA GLY A 220 11.31 -3.67 9.77
C GLY A 220 10.78 -2.67 8.74
N ILE A 221 9.65 -2.93 8.08
CA ILE A 221 8.96 -1.98 7.20
C ILE A 221 7.63 -1.53 7.84
N VAL A 222 7.18 -0.31 7.54
CA VAL A 222 5.92 0.22 8.08
C VAL A 222 4.72 -0.46 7.42
N SER A 223 3.98 -1.23 8.20
CA SER A 223 2.69 -1.82 7.84
C SER A 223 1.56 -0.83 8.13
N ILE A 224 0.75 -0.53 7.11
CA ILE A 224 -0.42 0.34 7.21
C ILE A 224 -1.67 -0.45 6.76
N PRO A 225 -2.42 -1.06 7.69
CA PRO A 225 -3.65 -1.78 7.33
C PRO A 225 -4.69 -0.86 6.66
N GLY A 226 -5.50 -1.42 5.76
CA GLY A 226 -6.71 -0.75 5.26
C GLY A 226 -7.83 -0.74 6.32
N SER A 227 -8.68 0.30 6.29
CA SER A 227 -9.88 0.39 7.13
C SER A 227 -11.15 0.04 6.36
N LEU A 228 -11.23 0.47 5.10
CA LEU A 228 -12.44 0.34 4.28
C LEU A 228 -12.13 0.35 2.78
N LEU A 229 -12.46 -0.75 2.11
CA LEU A 229 -12.62 -0.81 0.66
C LEU A 229 -13.95 -0.19 0.22
N ILE A 230 -13.93 0.81 -0.67
CA ILE A 230 -15.14 1.20 -1.41
C ILE A 230 -15.41 0.15 -2.49
N ARG A 231 -16.38 -0.72 -2.23
CA ARG A 231 -16.71 -1.82 -3.15
C ARG A 231 -17.30 -1.32 -4.47
N TRP A 232 -16.77 -1.85 -5.57
CA TRP A 232 -17.32 -1.69 -6.92
C TRP A 232 -18.80 -2.03 -7.01
N ALA A 233 -19.50 -1.40 -7.97
CA ALA A 233 -20.93 -1.55 -8.18
C ALA A 233 -21.26 -2.60 -9.26
N ALA A 234 -20.52 -3.71 -9.30
CA ALA A 234 -20.74 -4.81 -10.25
C ALA A 234 -21.20 -6.12 -9.57
N GLY A 235 -21.77 -7.03 -10.35
CA GLY A 235 -22.30 -8.30 -9.86
C GLY A 235 -23.33 -8.11 -8.74
N TRP A 236 -23.27 -8.90 -7.68
CA TRP A 236 -24.17 -8.74 -6.52
C TRP A 236 -23.93 -7.42 -5.75
N ARG A 237 -22.76 -6.79 -5.87
CA ARG A 237 -22.42 -5.59 -5.10
C ARG A 237 -23.15 -4.35 -5.62
N LYS A 238 -23.69 -4.39 -6.84
CA LYS A 238 -24.56 -3.33 -7.39
C LYS A 238 -25.82 -3.08 -6.57
N TYR A 239 -26.25 -4.09 -5.81
CA TYR A 239 -27.43 -4.04 -4.92
C TYR A 239 -27.14 -3.38 -3.56
N ILE A 240 -25.87 -3.20 -3.18
CA ILE A 240 -25.54 -2.39 -2.00
C ILE A 240 -26.01 -0.95 -2.32
N PRO A 241 -26.81 -0.29 -1.46
CA PRO A 241 -27.24 1.07 -1.70
C PRO A 241 -26.06 2.06 -1.63
N ASP A 242 -26.05 3.06 -2.50
CA ASP A 242 -25.01 4.10 -2.52
C ASP A 242 -25.05 4.94 -1.22
N SER A 243 -26.24 5.11 -0.66
CA SER A 243 -26.43 5.71 0.67
C SER A 243 -25.78 4.90 1.79
N SER A 244 -25.74 3.56 1.68
CA SER A 244 -25.03 2.71 2.64
C SER A 244 -23.51 2.84 2.49
N ARG A 245 -22.99 2.87 1.25
CA ARG A 245 -21.56 3.14 1.01
C ARG A 245 -21.13 4.48 1.61
N LEU A 246 -21.88 5.55 1.32
CA LEU A 246 -21.60 6.88 1.85
C LEU A 246 -21.74 6.94 3.38
N ARG A 247 -22.73 6.23 3.95
CA ARG A 247 -22.89 6.13 5.41
C ARG A 247 -21.67 5.52 6.09
N ARG A 248 -21.02 4.50 5.50
CA ARG A 248 -19.80 3.91 6.06
C ARG A 248 -18.65 4.90 6.07
N LEU A 249 -18.47 5.62 4.97
CA LEU A 249 -17.44 6.66 4.84
C LEU A 249 -17.64 7.76 5.88
N ARG A 250 -18.86 8.28 6.02
CA ARG A 250 -19.23 9.27 7.04
C ARG A 250 -19.00 8.76 8.46
N LYS A 251 -19.41 7.52 8.77
CA LYS A 251 -19.14 6.91 10.09
C LYS A 251 -17.64 6.72 10.34
N GLY A 252 -16.83 6.54 9.30
CA GLY A 252 -15.37 6.53 9.42
C GLY A 252 -14.81 7.90 9.78
N LEU A 253 -15.24 8.95 9.07
CA LEU A 253 -14.88 10.35 9.38
C LEU A 253 -15.28 10.74 10.81
N GLU A 254 -16.50 10.41 11.23
CA GLU A 254 -16.95 10.70 12.60
C GLU A 254 -16.10 9.95 13.64
N ARG A 255 -15.82 8.67 13.40
CA ARG A 255 -15.05 7.85 14.33
C ARG A 255 -13.62 8.34 14.48
N VAL A 256 -12.93 8.66 13.38
CA VAL A 256 -11.54 9.14 13.43
C VAL A 256 -11.46 10.48 14.15
N ARG A 257 -12.43 11.38 13.93
CA ARG A 257 -12.51 12.67 14.67
C ARG A 257 -12.66 12.46 16.18
N ARG A 258 -13.51 11.52 16.59
CA ARG A 258 -13.82 11.27 18.01
C ARG A 258 -12.74 10.50 18.76
N SER A 259 -12.09 9.55 18.10
CA SER A 259 -11.21 8.58 18.77
C SER A 259 -9.74 8.65 18.36
N GLY A 260 -9.39 9.51 17.40
CA GLY A 260 -8.06 9.54 16.80
C GLY A 260 -7.77 8.28 15.98
N GLY A 261 -6.49 8.03 15.73
CA GLY A 261 -6.02 6.94 14.88
C GLY A 261 -6.15 7.29 13.39
N VAL A 262 -6.03 6.25 12.55
CA VAL A 262 -6.04 6.39 11.09
C VAL A 262 -7.30 5.77 10.50
N PHE A 263 -7.96 6.49 9.60
CA PHE A 263 -9.00 5.95 8.74
C PHE A 263 -8.45 5.80 7.31
N HIS A 264 -8.09 4.57 6.94
CA HIS A 264 -7.50 4.27 5.63
C HIS A 264 -8.57 3.76 4.66
N VAL A 265 -8.99 4.62 3.73
CA VAL A 265 -9.94 4.27 2.67
C VAL A 265 -9.19 3.89 1.41
N TRP A 266 -9.62 2.83 0.74
CA TRP A 266 -9.00 2.44 -0.52
C TRP A 266 -10.02 1.91 -1.52
N PHE A 267 -9.69 2.04 -2.81
CA PHE A 267 -10.49 1.54 -3.93
C PHE A 267 -9.69 1.64 -5.23
N HIS A 268 -10.27 1.20 -6.33
CA HIS A 268 -9.65 1.15 -7.64
C HIS A 268 -10.36 2.19 -8.52
N PRO A 269 -9.66 3.08 -9.24
CA PRO A 269 -10.28 3.97 -10.23
C PRO A 269 -11.15 3.22 -11.25
N GLU A 270 -10.78 1.98 -11.59
CA GLU A 270 -11.48 1.03 -12.45
C GLU A 270 -12.90 0.74 -11.95
N ASN A 271 -13.10 0.74 -10.64
CA ASN A 271 -14.40 0.46 -10.03
C ASN A 271 -15.44 1.53 -10.35
N LEU A 272 -15.02 2.72 -10.82
CA LEU A 272 -15.91 3.80 -11.21
C LEU A 272 -16.63 3.53 -12.53
N TYR A 273 -16.10 2.63 -13.37
CA TYR A 273 -16.67 2.27 -14.69
C TYR A 273 -18.05 1.60 -14.56
N ALA A 274 -18.16 0.64 -13.63
CA ALA A 274 -19.38 -0.13 -13.47
C ALA A 274 -20.53 0.72 -12.93
N GLU A 275 -21.64 0.75 -13.67
CA GLU A 275 -22.83 1.57 -13.32
C GLU A 275 -22.47 3.07 -13.14
N TRP A 276 -21.49 3.56 -13.91
CA TRP A 276 -21.08 4.97 -13.90
C TRP A 276 -22.28 5.91 -14.13
N PRO A 277 -22.46 7.01 -13.36
CA PRO A 277 -21.52 7.60 -12.38
C PRO A 277 -21.84 7.26 -10.91
N ARG A 278 -22.44 6.11 -10.59
CA ARG A 278 -22.88 5.80 -9.21
C ARG A 278 -21.76 5.87 -8.17
N LEU A 279 -20.68 5.12 -8.40
CA LEU A 279 -19.59 5.06 -7.42
C LEU A 279 -18.76 6.35 -7.39
N GLU A 280 -18.64 7.03 -8.53
CA GLU A 280 -18.02 8.35 -8.62
C GLU A 280 -18.76 9.35 -7.75
N ASN A 281 -20.10 9.37 -7.78
CA ASN A 281 -20.90 10.24 -6.90
C ASN A 281 -20.67 9.96 -5.40
N VAL A 282 -20.46 8.69 -5.02
CA VAL A 282 -20.14 8.33 -3.63
C VAL A 282 -18.76 8.85 -3.25
N ALA A 283 -17.75 8.62 -4.10
CA ALA A 283 -16.39 9.09 -3.88
C ALA A 283 -16.33 10.63 -3.84
N ALA A 284 -16.96 11.32 -4.79
CA ALA A 284 -17.01 12.77 -4.87
C ALA A 284 -17.60 13.40 -3.60
N ARG A 285 -18.75 12.91 -3.12
CA ARG A 285 -19.36 13.39 -1.86
C ARG A 285 -18.46 13.15 -0.64
N PHE A 286 -17.81 12.00 -0.58
CA PHE A 286 -16.86 11.70 0.50
C PHE A 286 -15.64 12.63 0.47
N LEU A 287 -15.05 12.87 -0.71
CA LEU A 287 -13.91 13.76 -0.88
C LEU A 287 -14.27 15.22 -0.60
N GLU A 288 -15.48 15.66 -0.96
CA GLU A 288 -15.99 16.98 -0.61
C GLU A 288 -16.08 17.17 0.90
N GLU A 289 -16.72 16.22 1.60
CA GLU A 289 -16.85 16.25 3.07
C GLU A 289 -15.48 16.20 3.75
N LEU A 290 -14.57 15.31 3.30
CA LEU A 290 -13.22 15.24 3.82
C LEU A 290 -12.46 16.54 3.59
N GLY A 291 -12.59 17.16 2.41
CA GLY A 291 -11.91 18.39 2.06
C GLY A 291 -12.33 19.55 2.97
N ILE A 292 -13.62 19.64 3.31
CA ILE A 292 -14.13 20.62 4.29
C ILE A 292 -13.47 20.40 5.66
N LEU A 293 -13.43 19.15 6.14
CA LEU A 293 -12.85 18.82 7.44
C LEU A 293 -11.34 19.12 7.50
N VAL A 294 -10.60 18.83 6.42
CA VAL A 294 -9.17 19.14 6.33
C VAL A 294 -8.93 20.64 6.33
N ARG A 295 -9.70 21.41 5.53
CA ARG A 295 -9.57 22.88 5.48
C ARG A 295 -9.90 23.56 6.81
N ASN A 296 -10.83 23.01 7.57
CA ASN A 296 -11.19 23.52 8.90
C ASN A 296 -10.20 23.09 10.00
N GLY A 297 -9.22 22.24 9.69
CA GLY A 297 -8.28 21.69 10.68
C GLY A 297 -8.88 20.61 11.59
N ASP A 298 -10.08 20.11 11.28
CA ASP A 298 -10.75 19.04 12.04
C ASP A 298 -10.06 17.69 11.87
N LEU A 299 -9.43 17.47 10.72
CA LEU A 299 -8.73 16.24 10.34
C LEU A 299 -7.50 16.54 9.52
N ARG A 300 -6.57 15.60 9.54
CA ARG A 300 -5.44 15.57 8.61
C ARG A 300 -5.74 14.57 7.50
N CYS A 301 -5.31 14.87 6.28
CA CYS A 301 -5.24 13.88 5.21
C CYS A 301 -3.78 13.72 4.79
N LEU A 302 -3.27 12.50 4.86
CA LEU A 302 -1.88 12.17 4.52
C LEU A 302 -1.86 11.09 3.46
N THR A 303 -0.82 11.10 2.64
CA THR A 303 -0.45 9.93 1.83
C THR A 303 0.12 8.84 2.74
N MET A 304 0.15 7.60 2.25
CA MET A 304 0.75 6.48 2.98
C MET A 304 2.22 6.75 3.34
N GLY A 305 3.02 7.31 2.42
CA GLY A 305 4.43 7.61 2.69
C GLY A 305 4.64 8.73 3.71
N GLN A 306 3.76 9.73 3.71
CA GLN A 306 3.76 10.78 4.74
C GLN A 306 3.45 10.19 6.12
N LEU A 307 2.42 9.33 6.21
CA LEU A 307 2.07 8.63 7.45
C LEU A 307 3.21 7.73 7.93
N ALA A 308 3.85 7.00 7.02
CA ALA A 308 4.99 6.14 7.35
C ALA A 308 6.19 6.93 7.88
N SER A 309 6.51 8.05 7.25
CA SER A 309 7.61 8.94 7.66
C SER A 309 7.36 9.54 9.05
N GLU A 310 6.13 9.97 9.32
CA GLU A 310 5.74 10.47 10.65
C GLU A 310 5.84 9.37 11.71
N PHE A 311 5.39 8.15 11.39
CA PHE A 311 5.47 7.02 12.29
C PHE A 311 6.92 6.65 12.63
N GLN A 312 7.81 6.57 11.63
CA GLN A 312 9.23 6.30 11.82
C GLN A 312 9.91 7.38 12.67
N THR A 313 9.61 8.66 12.41
CA THR A 313 10.14 9.79 13.19
C THR A 313 9.73 9.67 14.67
N LYS A 314 8.46 9.33 14.94
CA LYS A 314 7.96 9.11 16.30
C LYS A 314 8.59 7.91 16.99
N LEU A 315 8.88 6.84 16.25
CA LEU A 315 9.59 5.67 16.80
C LEU A 315 11.03 6.03 17.18
N ALA A 316 11.78 6.66 16.27
CA ALA A 316 13.17 7.09 16.54
C ALA A 316 13.26 8.03 17.74
N ALA A 317 12.32 8.97 17.88
CA ALA A 317 12.26 9.86 19.05
C ALA A 317 11.99 9.13 20.37
N LYS A 318 11.22 8.03 20.35
CA LYS A 318 10.99 7.19 21.54
C LYS A 318 12.21 6.36 21.89
N GLU A 319 12.88 5.79 20.90
CA GLU A 319 14.09 4.98 21.10
C GLU A 319 15.25 5.83 21.60
N GLY A 320 15.42 7.06 21.08
CA GLY A 320 16.42 8.01 21.56
C GLY A 320 16.14 8.62 22.94
N CYS A 321 14.90 8.53 23.44
CA CYS A 321 14.52 8.98 24.79
C CYS A 321 14.59 7.88 25.85
N ASN A 322 14.90 6.63 25.50
CA ASN A 322 15.17 5.59 26.49
C ASN A 322 16.61 5.75 26.98
N PRO A 323 16.85 6.10 28.27
CA PRO A 323 18.21 6.08 28.78
C PRO A 323 18.75 4.66 28.67
N ILE A 324 19.89 4.52 27.99
CA ILE A 324 20.74 3.34 28.12
C ILE A 324 20.92 3.10 29.62
N PRO A 325 20.57 1.92 30.18
CA PRO A 325 20.93 1.63 31.56
C PRO A 325 22.45 1.73 31.61
N ALA A 326 22.96 2.74 32.33
CA ALA A 326 24.35 2.80 32.68
C ALA A 326 24.64 1.50 33.43
N TYR A 327 25.35 0.59 32.77
CA TYR A 327 25.91 -0.58 33.42
C TYR A 327 26.80 -0.02 34.52
N ALA A 328 26.38 -0.20 35.77
CA ALA A 328 27.11 0.23 36.94
C ALA A 328 28.53 -0.36 36.86
N GLU A 329 29.50 0.50 37.11
CA GLU A 329 30.90 0.14 37.30
C GLU A 329 30.97 -1.06 38.24
N ALA A 330 31.47 -2.19 37.73
CA ALA A 330 31.84 -3.30 38.57
C ALA A 330 33.00 -2.84 39.46
N GLU A 331 32.73 -2.73 40.76
CA GLU A 331 33.72 -2.53 41.81
C GLU A 331 34.85 -3.55 41.63
N TYR A 332 36.07 -3.02 41.43
CA TYR A 332 37.30 -3.79 41.55
C TYR A 332 37.44 -4.23 43.01
N VAL A 333 37.10 -5.49 43.29
CA VAL A 333 37.44 -6.14 44.56
C VAL A 333 38.92 -6.44 44.54
N ASP A 334 39.66 -5.72 45.38
CA ASP A 334 41.07 -5.92 45.69
C ASP A 334 41.26 -7.28 46.38
N CYS A 335 41.75 -8.27 45.64
CA CYS A 335 42.12 -9.57 46.18
C CYS A 335 43.64 -9.59 46.43
N ALA A 336 44.01 -9.24 47.66
CA ALA A 336 45.36 -9.35 48.17
C ALA A 336 45.86 -10.81 48.11
N MET A 337 46.94 -11.03 47.34
CA MET A 337 47.69 -12.30 47.31
C MET A 337 48.65 -12.37 48.51
N PRO A 338 48.76 -13.50 49.22
CA PRO A 338 49.71 -13.66 50.31
C PRO A 338 51.14 -13.86 49.78
N ARG A 339 52.07 -13.11 50.37
CA ARG A 339 53.52 -13.20 50.15
C ARG A 339 54.03 -14.62 50.41
N ARG A 340 54.70 -15.23 49.43
CA ARG A 340 55.61 -16.36 49.65
C ARG A 340 57.02 -15.82 49.80
N GLU A 341 57.59 -16.04 50.99
CA GLU A 341 59.00 -15.88 51.27
C GLU A 341 59.80 -16.95 50.51
N PHE A 342 60.83 -16.53 49.79
CA PHE A 342 61.93 -17.40 49.38
C PHE A 342 63.24 -16.75 49.86
N GLY A 343 63.88 -17.40 50.83
CA GLY A 343 65.22 -17.07 51.29
C GLY A 343 66.30 -17.45 50.26
N PRO A 344 67.51 -16.88 50.37
CA PRO A 344 68.57 -17.10 49.41
C PRO A 344 69.50 -18.25 49.84
N SER A 345 70.02 -19.02 48.88
CA SER A 345 71.38 -19.55 49.00
C SER A 345 71.99 -20.02 47.68
N SER A 346 73.12 -19.39 47.35
CA SER A 346 74.37 -19.95 46.83
C SER A 346 74.41 -20.76 45.52
N ALA A 347 75.07 -20.12 44.54
CA ALA A 347 76.30 -20.57 43.86
C ALA A 347 76.30 -21.88 43.06
N ILE A 348 76.75 -21.80 41.80
CA ILE A 348 78.02 -22.35 41.28
C ILE A 348 78.04 -22.22 39.73
N THR A 349 79.16 -21.68 39.21
CA THR A 349 79.78 -21.81 37.86
C THR A 349 79.15 -22.80 36.87
N ARG A 350 79.04 -22.53 35.57
CA ARG A 350 80.01 -21.96 34.62
C ARG A 350 79.28 -21.56 33.34
#